data_AF-D9CIB1-F1
#
_entry.id   AF-D9CIB1-F1
#
_cell.length_a   1.000
_cell.length_b   1.000
_cell.length_c   1.000
_cell.angle_alpha   90.00
_cell.angle_beta   90.00
_cell.angle_gamma   90.00
#
_symmetry.space_group_name_H-M   'P 1'
#
loop_
_entity.id
_entity.type
_entity.pdbx_description
1 polymer ?
#
loop_
_entity_poly.entity_id
_entity_poly.type
_entity_poly.pdbx_seq_one_letter_code
_entity_poly.pdbx_strand_id
1 'polypeptide(L)'
;MCYFWAGTGEDWRPDYAQFPAADLGTKLGCWPGEKYLNLRSDKVWSIMQARIKLASEKGCDGIDPDNMDIYANDNGFGMTQSDSINFMKKMAAEGRKYGMSIGLKNALEILPSLQSEIQFAVNEECQAGGDCGQYSKLLSAGKPVFHI
;
A
#
# COMPACT_ATOMS: atom_id res chain seq x y z
N MET A 1 6.94 8.10 -10.11
CA MET A 1 6.29 7.29 -9.05
C MET A 1 6.94 5.93 -9.02
N CYS A 2 7.17 5.38 -7.83
CA CYS A 2 7.84 4.08 -7.65
C CYS A 2 6.95 3.13 -6.88
N TYR A 3 6.64 2.02 -7.54
CA TYR A 3 5.78 0.94 -7.05
C TYR A 3 6.54 -0.01 -6.14
N PHE A 4 5.88 -0.50 -5.09
CA PHE A 4 6.32 -1.66 -4.31
C PHE A 4 5.15 -2.28 -3.55
N TRP A 5 5.25 -3.56 -3.20
CA TRP A 5 4.27 -4.20 -2.33
C TRP A 5 4.49 -3.82 -0.87
N ALA A 6 3.43 -3.32 -0.24
CA ALA A 6 3.43 -2.93 1.18
C ALA A 6 2.60 -3.87 2.05
N GLY A 7 1.52 -4.44 1.49
CA GLY A 7 0.67 -5.43 2.16
C GLY A 7 1.17 -6.87 2.05
N THR A 8 2.15 -7.14 1.20
CA THR A 8 2.63 -8.49 0.92
C THR A 8 4.16 -8.52 0.74
N GLY A 9 4.75 -9.68 1.05
CA GLY A 9 6.16 -9.97 0.86
C GLY A 9 6.36 -10.88 -0.34
N GLU A 10 7.39 -10.57 -1.13
CA GLU A 10 7.74 -11.17 -2.42
C GLU A 10 9.02 -12.00 -2.32
N ASP A 11 8.97 -13.32 -2.47
CA ASP A 11 10.16 -14.16 -2.26
C ASP A 11 11.33 -13.92 -3.24
N TRP A 12 11.07 -13.26 -4.36
CA TRP A 12 12.06 -12.83 -5.34
C TRP A 12 12.71 -11.47 -5.02
N ARG A 13 12.25 -10.72 -4.02
CA ARG A 13 12.86 -9.45 -3.65
C ARG A 13 14.12 -9.67 -2.81
N PRO A 14 15.16 -8.85 -3.01
CA PRO A 14 16.44 -9.02 -2.30
C PRO A 14 16.33 -8.80 -0.78
N ASP A 15 15.28 -8.13 -0.31
CA ASP A 15 15.02 -7.89 1.12
C ASP A 15 14.03 -8.88 1.74
N TYR A 16 13.51 -9.86 0.98
CA TYR A 16 12.50 -10.79 1.48
C TYR A 16 12.95 -11.58 2.70
N ALA A 17 14.21 -12.03 2.71
CA ALA A 17 14.78 -12.77 3.83
C ALA A 17 14.84 -11.97 5.15
N GLN A 18 14.57 -10.66 5.11
CA GLN A 18 14.49 -9.82 6.31
C GLN A 18 13.14 -9.92 7.01
N PHE A 19 12.08 -10.41 6.35
CA PHE A 19 10.77 -10.62 6.98
C PHE A 19 10.85 -11.81 7.95
N PRO A 20 10.47 -11.63 9.23
CA PRO A 20 10.32 -12.74 10.15
C PRO A 20 9.26 -13.71 9.66
N ALA A 21 9.49 -15.02 9.86
CA ALA A 21 8.49 -16.04 9.52
C ALA A 21 7.13 -15.79 10.21
N ALA A 22 7.14 -15.19 11.40
CA ALA A 22 5.94 -14.82 12.15
C ALA A 22 5.13 -13.66 11.54
N ASP A 23 5.74 -12.89 10.63
CA ASP A 23 5.10 -11.76 9.94
C ASP A 23 4.66 -12.12 8.52
N LEU A 24 4.86 -13.37 8.10
CA LEU A 24 4.43 -13.91 6.81
C LEU A 24 3.16 -14.75 6.99
N GLY A 25 2.06 -14.25 6.45
CA GLY A 25 0.73 -14.85 6.56
C GLY A 25 0.45 -15.89 5.48
N THR A 26 -0.82 -15.99 5.12
CA THR A 26 -1.31 -16.81 4.01
C THR A 26 -0.74 -16.33 2.67
N LYS A 27 -0.74 -17.23 1.68
CA LYS A 27 -0.26 -16.93 0.32
C LYS A 27 -1.28 -16.07 -0.42
N LEU A 28 -0.81 -15.12 -1.24
CA LEU A 28 -1.70 -14.45 -2.19
C LEU A 28 -2.01 -15.42 -3.34
N GLY A 29 -3.29 -15.78 -3.50
CA GLY A 29 -3.69 -16.96 -4.28
C GLY A 29 -3.23 -16.96 -5.74
N CYS A 30 -3.36 -15.83 -6.43
CA CYS A 30 -2.99 -15.70 -7.85
C CYS A 30 -1.50 -15.44 -8.11
N TRP A 31 -0.68 -15.28 -7.05
CA TRP A 31 0.71 -14.85 -7.17
C TRP A 31 1.65 -15.79 -6.40
N PRO A 32 2.24 -16.79 -7.07
CA PRO A 32 3.19 -17.71 -6.46
C PRO A 32 4.39 -16.96 -5.87
N GLY A 33 4.76 -17.27 -4.62
CA GLY A 33 5.89 -16.63 -3.92
C GLY A 33 5.51 -15.42 -3.07
N GLU A 34 4.25 -15.02 -3.10
CA GLU A 34 3.74 -13.88 -2.33
C GLU A 34 2.98 -14.32 -1.08
N LYS A 35 3.19 -13.60 0.02
CA LYS A 35 2.46 -13.78 1.28
C LYS A 35 2.04 -12.45 1.88
N TYR A 36 0.87 -12.43 2.52
CA TYR A 36 0.42 -11.28 3.28
C TYR A 36 1.35 -10.94 4.44
N LEU A 37 1.49 -9.65 4.75
CA LEU A 37 2.34 -9.16 5.81
C LEU A 37 1.54 -8.74 7.04
N ASN A 38 2.13 -8.95 8.22
CA ASN A 38 1.61 -8.41 9.46
C ASN A 38 1.89 -6.89 9.55
N LEU A 39 0.92 -6.06 9.17
CA LEU A 39 1.08 -4.59 9.18
C LEU A 39 1.34 -3.97 10.56
N ARG A 40 1.07 -4.73 11.64
CA ARG A 40 1.33 -4.32 13.02
C ARG A 40 2.78 -4.55 13.45
N SER A 41 3.58 -5.24 12.64
CA SER A 41 4.98 -5.56 12.97
C SER A 41 5.91 -4.38 12.75
N ASP A 42 6.74 -4.11 13.77
CA ASP A 42 7.84 -3.13 13.66
C ASP A 42 8.89 -3.56 12.65
N LYS A 43 9.08 -4.87 12.43
CA LYS A 43 10.05 -5.36 11.45
C LYS A 43 9.53 -5.16 10.02
N VAL A 44 8.26 -5.44 9.77
CA VAL A 44 7.60 -5.11 8.49
C VAL A 44 7.69 -3.60 8.24
N TRP A 45 7.40 -2.79 9.25
CA TRP A 45 7.53 -1.34 9.14
C TRP A 45 8.96 -0.89 8.79
N SER A 46 9.98 -1.42 9.46
CA SER A 46 11.38 -1.08 9.19
C SER A 46 11.80 -1.42 7.75
N ILE A 47 11.29 -2.52 7.19
CA ILE A 47 11.55 -2.89 5.79
C ILE A 47 10.89 -1.90 4.83
N MET A 48 9.63 -1.51 5.09
CA MET A 48 8.95 -0.50 4.27
C MET A 48 9.62 0.87 4.37
N GLN A 49 10.12 1.28 5.53
CA GLN A 49 10.94 2.50 5.64
C GLN A 49 12.19 2.43 4.76
N ALA A 50 12.87 1.28 4.72
CA ALA A 50 14.03 1.09 3.86
C ALA A 50 13.66 1.15 2.37
N ARG A 51 12.52 0.57 1.96
CA ARG A 51 11.99 0.66 0.59
C ARG A 51 11.64 2.10 0.21
N ILE A 52 11.00 2.86 1.11
CA ILE A 52 10.67 4.28 0.91
C ILE A 52 11.94 5.12 0.78
N LYS A 53 12.93 4.91 1.65
CA LYS A 53 14.23 5.59 1.55
C LYS A 53 14.93 5.27 0.22
N LEU A 54 14.92 4.01 -0.21
CA LEU A 54 15.48 3.60 -1.49
C LEU A 54 14.77 4.27 -2.67
N ALA A 55 13.45 4.45 -2.62
CA ALA A 55 12.71 5.18 -3.64
C ALA A 55 13.20 6.64 -3.71
N SER A 56 13.38 7.31 -2.57
CA SER A 56 13.96 8.66 -2.54
C SER A 56 15.38 8.70 -3.12
N GLU A 57 16.25 7.76 -2.75
CA GLU A 57 17.62 7.68 -3.26
C GLU A 57 17.68 7.45 -4.78
N LYS A 58 16.64 6.84 -5.35
CA LYS A 58 16.47 6.64 -6.79
C LYS A 58 15.82 7.84 -7.51
N GLY A 59 15.47 8.89 -6.79
CA GLY A 59 14.87 10.10 -7.34
C GLY A 59 13.37 9.97 -7.64
N CYS A 60 12.66 9.10 -6.94
CA CYS A 60 11.21 8.98 -7.09
C CYS A 60 10.48 10.19 -6.50
N ASP A 61 9.55 10.81 -7.24
CA ASP A 61 8.72 11.92 -6.73
C ASP A 61 7.53 11.45 -5.86
N GLY A 62 7.23 10.15 -5.89
CA GLY A 62 6.13 9.56 -5.15
C GLY A 62 6.16 8.05 -5.15
N ILE A 63 5.42 7.45 -4.24
CA ILE A 63 5.34 6.01 -4.02
C ILE A 63 3.92 5.48 -4.24
N ASP A 64 3.83 4.27 -4.76
CA ASP A 64 2.59 3.53 -5.00
C ASP A 64 2.65 2.18 -4.25
N PRO A 65 2.30 2.18 -2.95
CA PRO A 65 2.32 0.97 -2.11
C PRO A 65 1.09 0.10 -2.38
N ASP A 66 1.32 -1.14 -2.82
CA ASP A 66 0.24 -2.08 -3.17
C ASP A 66 -0.20 -2.97 -1.99
N ASN A 67 -1.34 -3.64 -2.18
CA ASN A 67 -1.98 -4.62 -1.29
C ASN A 67 -2.47 -4.05 0.05
N MET A 68 -2.91 -2.79 0.04
CA MET A 68 -3.44 -2.11 1.24
C MET A 68 -4.91 -2.44 1.54
N ASP A 69 -5.54 -3.27 0.70
CA ASP A 69 -6.82 -3.94 0.88
C ASP A 69 -6.68 -5.34 1.51
N ILE A 70 -5.53 -5.66 2.09
CA ILE A 70 -5.25 -6.90 2.84
C ILE A 70 -6.34 -7.30 3.85
N TYR A 71 -7.05 -6.33 4.43
CA TYR A 71 -8.15 -6.56 5.36
C TYR A 71 -9.36 -7.27 4.73
N ALA A 72 -9.52 -7.18 3.41
CA ALA A 72 -10.61 -7.81 2.66
C ALA A 72 -10.30 -9.27 2.28
N ASN A 73 -9.12 -9.78 2.67
CA ASN A 73 -8.64 -11.10 2.28
C ASN A 73 -8.36 -11.98 3.50
N ASP A 74 -8.36 -13.31 3.31
CA ASP A 74 -7.82 -14.24 4.31
C ASP A 74 -6.30 -14.09 4.36
N ASN A 75 -5.82 -13.19 5.22
CA ASN A 75 -4.42 -12.79 5.38
C ASN A 75 -3.65 -13.58 6.46
N GLY A 76 -4.34 -14.44 7.22
CA GLY A 76 -3.73 -15.20 8.32
C GLY A 76 -3.47 -14.42 9.61
N PHE A 77 -3.75 -13.11 9.66
CA PHE A 77 -3.54 -12.27 10.83
C PHE A 77 -4.79 -11.55 11.34
N GLY A 78 -5.92 -11.66 10.63
CA GLY A 78 -7.12 -10.90 10.94
C GLY A 78 -6.90 -9.39 10.81
N MET A 79 -6.16 -8.95 9.77
CA MET A 79 -5.96 -7.52 9.48
C MET A 79 -7.29 -6.78 9.35
N THR A 80 -7.35 -5.59 9.92
CA THR A 80 -8.52 -4.71 9.86
C THR A 80 -8.27 -3.51 8.93
N GLN A 81 -9.36 -2.82 8.55
CA GLN A 81 -9.25 -1.52 7.88
C GLN A 81 -8.40 -0.53 8.69
N SER A 82 -8.52 -0.54 10.02
CA SER A 82 -7.73 0.31 10.92
C SER A 82 -6.23 0.04 10.81
N ASP A 83 -5.82 -1.23 10.71
CA ASP A 83 -4.42 -1.60 10.53
C ASP A 83 -3.86 -1.03 9.23
N SER A 84 -4.62 -1.13 8.14
CA SER A 84 -4.23 -0.61 6.82
C SER A 84 -4.21 0.92 6.79
N ILE A 85 -5.19 1.59 7.40
CA ILE A 85 -5.22 3.05 7.54
C ILE A 85 -4.00 3.54 8.34
N ASN A 86 -3.69 2.90 9.46
CA ASN A 86 -2.55 3.27 10.29
C ASN A 86 -1.22 3.05 9.55
N PHE A 87 -1.09 1.95 8.81
CA PHE A 87 0.10 1.67 8.02
C PHE A 87 0.28 2.66 6.87
N MET A 88 -0.80 3.01 6.16
CA MET A 88 -0.80 4.07 5.14
C MET A 88 -0.38 5.42 5.72
N LYS A 89 -0.89 5.80 6.89
CA LYS A 89 -0.48 7.03 7.59
C LYS A 89 1.00 7.04 7.95
N LYS A 90 1.53 5.90 8.42
CA LYS A 90 2.98 5.75 8.69
C LYS A 90 3.79 5.92 7.41
N MET A 91 3.40 5.26 6.32
CA MET A 91 4.09 5.38 5.02
C MET A 91 4.01 6.80 4.46
N ALA A 92 2.85 7.47 4.55
CA ALA A 92 2.68 8.86 4.14
C ALA A 92 3.61 9.79 4.94
N ALA A 93 3.67 9.62 6.26
CA ALA A 93 4.55 10.40 7.11
C ALA A 93 6.04 10.16 6.80
N GLU A 94 6.43 8.92 6.49
CA GLU A 94 7.81 8.59 6.09
C GLU A 94 8.15 9.17 4.71
N GLY A 95 7.27 9.01 3.71
CA GLY A 95 7.46 9.57 2.37
C GLY A 95 7.62 11.09 2.39
N ARG A 96 6.84 11.79 3.24
CA ARG A 96 6.96 13.24 3.45
C ARG A 96 8.33 13.68 3.93
N LYS A 97 9.07 12.86 4.70
CA LYS A 97 10.45 13.19 5.12
C LYS A 97 11.40 13.36 3.93
N TYR A 98 11.07 12.71 2.82
CA TYR A 98 11.85 12.73 1.58
C TYR A 98 11.20 13.59 0.48
N GLY A 99 10.14 14.36 0.80
CA GLY A 99 9.41 15.17 -0.17
C GLY A 99 8.59 14.36 -1.19
N MET A 100 8.36 13.06 -0.93
CA MET A 100 7.63 12.19 -1.86
C MET A 100 6.12 12.22 -1.59
N SER A 101 5.34 12.16 -2.68
CA SER A 101 3.90 11.90 -2.64
C SER A 101 3.59 10.42 -2.38
N ILE A 102 2.38 10.10 -1.93
CA ILE A 102 1.89 8.72 -1.78
C ILE A 102 0.50 8.58 -2.40
N GLY A 103 0.28 7.45 -3.08
CA GLY A 103 -1.02 7.04 -3.62
C GLY A 103 -1.72 6.01 -2.74
N LEU A 104 -3.05 5.91 -2.86
CA LEU A 104 -3.78 4.71 -2.44
C LEU A 104 -4.11 3.85 -3.67
N LYS A 105 -3.60 2.62 -3.69
CA LYS A 105 -3.94 1.60 -4.68
C LYS A 105 -5.19 0.85 -4.23
N ASN A 106 -6.25 0.90 -5.04
CA ASN A 106 -7.54 0.27 -4.75
C ASN A 106 -8.06 0.63 -3.33
N ALA A 107 -8.40 -0.38 -2.51
CA ALA A 107 -8.78 -0.25 -1.10
C ALA A 107 -9.83 0.86 -0.84
N LEU A 108 -10.90 0.85 -1.64
CA LEU A 108 -11.91 1.91 -1.67
C LEU A 108 -12.60 2.14 -0.32
N GLU A 109 -12.71 1.10 0.52
CA GLU A 109 -13.35 1.21 1.83
C GLU A 109 -12.58 2.10 2.80
N ILE A 110 -11.26 2.22 2.65
CA ILE A 110 -10.41 3.07 3.50
C ILE A 110 -10.08 4.43 2.88
N LEU A 111 -10.42 4.65 1.60
CA LEU A 111 -10.19 5.92 0.91
C LEU A 111 -10.74 7.15 1.67
N PRO A 112 -11.96 7.14 2.25
CA PRO A 112 -12.48 8.28 3.00
C PRO A 112 -11.60 8.68 4.21
N SER A 113 -10.93 7.71 4.83
CA SER A 113 -10.07 7.93 6.01
C SER A 113 -8.66 8.41 5.67
N LEU A 114 -8.29 8.39 4.38
CA LEU A 114 -6.93 8.68 3.91
C LEU A 114 -6.84 9.90 2.99
N GLN A 115 -7.96 10.58 2.70
CA GLN A 115 -7.98 11.72 1.79
C GLN A 115 -7.02 12.85 2.18
N SER A 116 -6.72 13.07 3.46
CA SER A 116 -5.73 14.08 3.90
C SER A 116 -4.28 13.63 3.75
N GLU A 117 -4.03 12.34 3.60
CA GLU A 117 -2.68 11.75 3.61
C GLU A 117 -2.13 11.52 2.21
N ILE A 118 -3.00 11.11 1.27
CA ILE A 118 -2.62 10.73 -0.10
C ILE A 118 -2.71 11.90 -1.08
N GLN A 119 -1.92 11.85 -2.15
CA GLN A 119 -1.91 12.87 -3.21
C GLN A 119 -2.63 12.39 -4.47
N PHE A 120 -2.77 11.08 -4.64
CA PHE A 120 -3.46 10.46 -5.77
C PHE A 120 -4.06 9.12 -5.36
N ALA A 121 -4.87 8.53 -6.24
CA ALA A 121 -5.21 7.12 -6.18
C ALA A 121 -4.71 6.41 -7.44
N VAL A 122 -4.44 5.12 -7.31
CA VAL A 122 -4.24 4.20 -8.44
C VAL A 122 -5.36 3.19 -8.36
N ASN A 123 -6.05 2.95 -9.47
CA ASN A 123 -7.17 2.03 -9.51
C ASN A 123 -6.97 1.03 -10.64
N GLU A 124 -7.31 -0.22 -10.37
CA GLU A 124 -7.50 -1.24 -11.39
C GLU A 124 -9.00 -1.45 -11.61
N GLU A 125 -9.41 -1.38 -12.88
CA GLU A 125 -10.68 -1.90 -13.37
C GLU A 125 -11.97 -1.30 -12.78
N CYS A 126 -11.97 -0.05 -12.25
CA CYS A 126 -13.21 0.50 -11.67
C CYS A 126 -14.34 0.63 -12.69
N GLN A 127 -13.99 0.80 -13.97
CA GLN A 127 -14.97 0.90 -15.05
C GLN A 127 -15.67 -0.45 -15.28
N ALA A 128 -14.95 -1.56 -15.09
CA ALA A 128 -15.51 -2.91 -15.17
C ALA A 128 -16.25 -3.28 -13.87
N GLY A 129 -15.74 -2.85 -12.71
CA GLY A 129 -16.33 -3.07 -11.39
C GLY A 129 -17.55 -2.18 -11.08
N GLY A 130 -17.76 -1.10 -11.83
CA GLY A 130 -18.87 -0.16 -11.62
C GLY A 130 -18.71 0.74 -10.40
N ASP A 131 -17.49 0.90 -9.88
CA ASP A 131 -17.20 1.60 -8.62
C ASP A 131 -16.37 2.88 -8.79
N CYS A 132 -16.13 3.34 -10.03
CA CYS A 132 -15.40 4.60 -10.29
C CYS A 132 -15.97 5.82 -9.56
N GLY A 133 -17.29 5.83 -9.30
CA GLY A 133 -17.97 6.91 -8.56
C GLY A 133 -17.43 7.12 -7.14
N GLN A 134 -16.81 6.10 -6.54
CA GLN A 134 -16.22 6.19 -5.20
C GLN A 134 -15.03 7.16 -5.13
N TYR A 135 -14.36 7.44 -6.26
CA TYR A 135 -13.27 8.41 -6.33
C TYR A 135 -13.73 9.87 -6.50
N SER A 136 -15.04 10.14 -6.64
CA SER A 136 -15.58 11.49 -6.89
C SER A 136 -15.11 12.55 -5.90
N LYS A 137 -15.02 12.20 -4.61
CA LYS A 137 -14.51 13.12 -3.56
C LYS A 137 -13.03 13.44 -3.74
N LEU A 138 -12.23 12.46 -4.15
CA LEU A 138 -10.80 12.63 -4.40
C LEU A 138 -10.56 13.55 -5.60
N LEU A 139 -11.29 13.30 -6.69
CA LEU A 139 -11.27 14.14 -7.89
C LEU A 139 -11.73 15.58 -7.61
N SER A 140 -12.80 15.73 -6.82
CA SER A 140 -13.31 17.06 -6.42
C SER A 140 -12.32 17.85 -5.55
N ALA A 141 -11.42 17.15 -4.86
CA ALA A 141 -10.32 17.75 -4.10
C ALA A 141 -9.08 18.06 -4.96
N GLY A 142 -9.16 17.92 -6.30
CA GLY A 142 -8.07 18.17 -7.22
C GLY A 142 -6.99 17.07 -7.23
N LYS A 143 -7.28 15.89 -6.67
CA LYS A 143 -6.34 14.77 -6.59
C LYS A 143 -6.62 13.77 -7.71
N PRO A 144 -5.62 13.42 -8.53
CA PRO A 144 -5.84 12.56 -9.69
C PRO A 144 -6.09 11.10 -9.29
N VAL A 145 -6.76 10.38 -10.19
CA VAL A 145 -6.91 8.93 -10.15
C VAL A 145 -6.22 8.38 -11.39
N PHE A 146 -5.17 7.58 -11.21
CA PHE A 146 -4.51 6.85 -12.29
C PHE A 146 -5.22 5.52 -12.48
N HIS A 147 -6.13 5.48 -13.45
CA HIS A 147 -6.90 4.28 -13.78
C HIS A 147 -6.12 3.35 -14.72
N ILE A 148 -6.15 2.06 -14.41
CA ILE A 148 -5.61 0.95 -15.20
C ILE A 148 -6.79 0.13 -15.72
#